data_AF-A0A829ZCC7-F1
#
_entry.id   AF-A0A829ZCC7-F1
#
_cell.length_a   1.000
_cell.length_b   1.000
_cell.length_c   1.000
_cell.angle_alpha   90.00
_cell.angle_beta   90.00
_cell.angle_gamma   90.00
#
_symmetry.space_group_name_H-M   'P 1'
#
loop_
_entity.id
_entity.type
_entity.pdbx_description
1 polymer ?
#
loop_
_entity_poly.entity_id
_entity_poly.type
_entity_poly.pdbx_seq_one_letter_code
_entity_poly.pdbx_strand_id
1 'polypeptide(L)'
;MEQVSENINEINKLIDMMAKPFEDNINFLCQIPGIKRNSAIIILSEIGNDMEQFSSSRKLSSWAGLTPMNNQSAGKKKSVKISRAGVYLKPCLVEVAHAAVKDKEHPYYANKFNKISKR
;
A
#
# COMPACT_ATOMS: atom_id res chain seq x y z
N MET A 1 23.20 10.21 19.08
CA MET A 1 22.15 10.88 18.28
C MET A 1 22.70 11.19 16.89
N GLU A 2 23.85 11.85 16.79
CA GLU A 2 24.50 12.23 15.53
C GLU A 2 24.85 11.05 14.60
N GLN A 3 25.46 9.98 15.12
CA GLN A 3 25.75 8.76 14.34
C GLN A 3 24.50 8.09 13.75
N VAL A 4 23.38 8.11 14.48
CA VAL A 4 22.15 7.47 14.01
C VAL A 4 21.55 8.26 12.85
N SER A 5 21.58 9.60 12.92
CA SER A 5 21.12 10.45 11.81
C SER A 5 22.00 10.31 10.57
N GLU A 6 23.31 10.15 10.72
CA GLU A 6 24.22 9.89 9.60
C GLU A 6 23.88 8.58 8.90
N ASN A 7 23.72 7.49 9.66
CA ASN A 7 23.36 6.19 9.11
C ASN A 7 22.00 6.23 8.38
N ILE A 8 21.01 6.96 8.92
CA ILE A 8 19.71 7.15 8.25
C ILE A 8 19.89 7.86 6.92
N ASN A 9 20.70 8.91 6.87
CA ASN A 9 20.96 9.66 5.63
C ASN A 9 21.69 8.82 4.58
N GLU A 10 22.64 7.99 4.99
CA GLU A 10 23.31 7.05 4.08
C GLU A 10 22.32 6.05 3.49
N ILE A 11 21.46 5.44 4.32
CA ILE A 11 20.43 4.52 3.84
C ILE A 11 19.45 5.22 2.90
N ASN A 12 19.02 6.44 3.21
CA ASN A 12 18.14 7.21 2.33
C ASN A 12 18.80 7.47 0.95
N LYS A 13 20.09 7.81 0.92
CA LYS A 13 20.83 7.97 -0.35
C LYS A 13 20.88 6.66 -1.14
N LEU A 14 21.11 5.54 -0.47
CA LEU A 14 21.10 4.22 -1.11
C LEU A 14 19.72 3.90 -1.69
N ILE A 15 18.65 4.16 -0.94
CA ILE A 15 17.26 3.98 -1.41
C ILE A 15 17.00 4.84 -2.64
N ASP A 16 17.38 6.12 -2.63
CA ASP A 16 17.18 7.02 -3.78
C ASP A 16 17.94 6.54 -5.02
N MET A 17 19.17 6.03 -4.85
CA MET A 17 19.92 5.44 -5.96
C MET A 17 19.24 4.19 -6.53
N MET A 18 18.70 3.33 -5.68
CA MET A 18 17.95 2.13 -6.10
C MET A 18 16.59 2.44 -6.71
N ALA A 19 15.94 3.53 -6.27
CA ALA A 19 14.64 3.98 -6.76
C ALA A 19 14.74 4.68 -8.13
N LYS A 20 15.90 5.28 -8.45
CA LYS A 20 16.13 6.07 -9.67
C LYS A 20 15.72 5.40 -10.99
N PRO A 21 15.95 4.09 -11.22
CA PRO A 21 15.49 3.42 -12.45
C PRO A 21 13.97 3.33 -12.57
N PHE A 22 13.24 3.49 -11.47
CA PHE A 22 11.79 3.36 -11.39
C PHE A 22 11.09 4.70 -11.17
N GLU A 23 11.78 5.81 -11.43
CA GLU A 23 11.30 7.15 -11.13
C GLU A 23 9.98 7.47 -11.86
N ASP A 24 9.81 7.00 -13.09
CA ASP A 24 8.57 7.16 -13.86
C ASP A 24 7.39 6.44 -13.20
N ASN A 25 7.61 5.20 -12.72
CA ASN A 25 6.59 4.45 -11.98
C ASN A 25 6.25 5.14 -10.65
N ILE A 26 7.25 5.65 -9.94
CA ILE A 26 7.07 6.38 -8.68
C ILE A 26 6.25 7.65 -8.91
N ASN A 27 6.59 8.42 -9.93
CA ASN A 27 5.87 9.63 -10.32
C ASN A 27 4.43 9.33 -10.72
N PHE A 28 4.21 8.24 -11.48
CA PHE A 28 2.88 7.78 -11.81
C PHE A 28 2.04 7.43 -10.57
N LEU A 29 2.62 6.69 -9.62
CA LEU A 29 1.94 6.36 -8.36
C LEU A 29 1.62 7.61 -7.52
N CYS A 30 2.49 8.62 -7.52
CA CYS A 30 2.29 9.88 -6.78
C CYS A 30 1.16 10.75 -7.34
N GLN A 31 0.60 10.44 -8.51
CA GLN A 31 -0.62 11.10 -9.01
C GLN A 31 -1.87 10.69 -8.22
N ILE A 32 -1.82 9.56 -7.51
CA ILE A 32 -2.93 9.08 -6.70
C ILE A 32 -2.97 9.89 -5.39
N PRO A 33 -4.11 10.52 -5.04
CA PRO A 33 -4.24 11.23 -3.77
C PRO A 33 -3.86 10.37 -2.58
N GLY A 34 -3.02 10.94 -1.69
CA GLY A 34 -2.51 10.26 -0.51
C GLY A 34 -1.20 9.48 -0.72
N ILE A 35 -0.77 9.23 -1.96
CA ILE A 35 0.54 8.62 -2.24
C ILE A 35 1.61 9.71 -2.35
N LYS A 36 2.68 9.55 -1.58
CA LYS A 36 3.92 10.34 -1.70
C LYS A 36 5.07 9.45 -2.14
N ARG A 37 6.20 10.05 -2.51
CA ARG A 37 7.42 9.35 -2.95
C ARG A 37 7.76 8.15 -2.07
N ASN A 38 7.87 8.32 -0.76
CA ASN A 38 8.23 7.22 0.14
C ASN A 38 7.21 6.08 0.12
N SER A 39 5.91 6.39 0.13
CA SER A 39 4.85 5.39 0.03
C SER A 39 4.87 4.68 -1.33
N ALA A 40 5.15 5.41 -2.42
CA ALA A 40 5.29 4.84 -3.75
C ALA A 40 6.50 3.88 -3.83
N ILE A 41 7.64 4.25 -3.24
CA ILE A 41 8.82 3.38 -3.15
C ILE A 41 8.49 2.11 -2.38
N ILE A 42 7.84 2.21 -1.21
CA ILE A 42 7.43 1.04 -0.41
C ILE A 42 6.48 0.14 -1.19
N ILE A 43 5.47 0.72 -1.85
CA ILE A 43 4.51 -0.04 -2.65
C ILE A 43 5.25 -0.78 -3.75
N LEU A 44 6.09 -0.08 -4.53
CA LEU A 44 6.80 -0.64 -5.67
C LEU A 44 7.83 -1.69 -5.24
N SER A 45 8.52 -1.50 -4.11
CA SER A 45 9.46 -2.49 -3.58
C SER A 45 8.79 -3.77 -3.13
N GLU A 46 7.54 -3.69 -2.68
CA GLU A 46 6.78 -4.85 -2.20
C GLU A 46 6.08 -5.60 -3.34
N ILE A 47 5.51 -4.89 -4.32
CA ILE A 47 4.73 -5.50 -5.41
C ILE A 47 5.55 -5.76 -6.68
N GLY A 48 6.71 -5.10 -6.82
CA GLY A 48 7.52 -5.12 -8.04
C GLY A 48 6.98 -4.21 -9.16
N ASN A 49 7.72 -4.11 -10.26
CA ASN A 49 7.28 -3.39 -11.47
C ASN A 49 6.46 -4.27 -12.42
N ASP A 50 6.62 -5.60 -12.31
CA ASP A 50 5.93 -6.55 -13.16
C ASP A 50 4.55 -6.93 -12.58
N MET A 51 3.50 -6.33 -13.15
CA MET A 51 2.13 -6.59 -12.73
C MET A 51 1.54 -7.89 -13.32
N GLU A 52 2.22 -8.55 -14.26
CA GLU A 52 1.74 -9.83 -14.83
C GLU A 52 1.71 -10.94 -13.78
N GLN A 53 2.54 -10.83 -12.74
CA GLN A 53 2.50 -11.70 -11.56
C GLN A 53 1.13 -11.70 -10.88
N PHE A 54 0.38 -10.61 -10.99
CA PHE A 54 -0.97 -10.47 -10.48
C PHE A 54 -2.01 -10.44 -11.60
N SER A 55 -2.51 -11.62 -11.99
CA SER A 55 -3.64 -11.73 -12.95
C SER A 55 -4.91 -10.89 -12.66
N SER A 56 -5.07 -10.33 -11.46
CA SER A 56 -6.08 -9.28 -11.20
C SER A 56 -5.76 -8.45 -9.95
N SER A 57 -6.30 -7.24 -9.87
CA SER A 57 -6.22 -6.37 -8.69
C SER A 57 -6.78 -7.01 -7.41
N ARG A 58 -7.75 -7.93 -7.53
CA ARG A 58 -8.29 -8.69 -6.40
C ARG A 58 -7.25 -9.64 -5.81
N LYS A 59 -6.43 -10.28 -6.67
CA LYS A 59 -5.35 -11.16 -6.21
C LYS A 59 -4.25 -10.36 -5.51
N LEU A 60 -3.89 -9.19 -6.03
CA LEU A 60 -2.95 -8.28 -5.36
C LEU A 60 -3.48 -7.88 -3.96
N SER A 61 -4.75 -7.46 -3.87
CA SER A 61 -5.36 -7.09 -2.59
C SER A 61 -5.40 -8.27 -1.60
N SER A 62 -5.59 -9.49 -2.10
CA SER A 62 -5.58 -10.69 -1.27
C SER A 62 -4.18 -11.06 -0.79
N TRP A 63 -3.19 -10.97 -1.68
CA TRP A 63 -1.77 -11.16 -1.38
C TRP A 63 -1.27 -10.14 -0.35
N ALA A 64 -1.67 -8.87 -0.50
CA ALA A 64 -1.38 -7.79 0.46
C ALA A 64 -2.07 -7.98 1.82
N GLY A 65 -2.92 -9.00 1.99
CA GLY A 65 -3.60 -9.30 3.25
C GLY A 65 -4.72 -8.32 3.59
N LEU A 66 -5.28 -7.60 2.61
CA LEU A 66 -6.40 -6.67 2.79
C LEU A 66 -7.77 -7.35 2.68
N THR A 67 -7.83 -8.56 2.13
CA THR A 67 -9.07 -9.31 1.97
C THR A 67 -9.33 -10.25 3.17
N PRO A 68 -10.58 -10.35 3.65
CA PRO A 68 -11.00 -11.39 4.59
C PRO A 68 -10.65 -12.80 4.07
N MET A 69 -10.20 -13.69 4.95
CA MET A 69 -9.90 -15.06 4.58
C MET A 69 -11.18 -15.86 4.29
N ASN A 70 -11.17 -16.66 3.22
CA ASN A 70 -12.22 -17.64 2.96
C ASN A 70 -11.90 -18.96 3.70
N ASN A 71 -12.36 -19.08 4.93
CA ASN A 71 -12.12 -20.25 5.77
C ASN A 71 -13.42 -21.03 6.01
N GLN A 72 -13.68 -22.02 5.17
CA GLN A 72 -14.87 -22.87 5.25
C GLN A 72 -14.48 -24.34 5.08
N SER A 73 -15.10 -25.21 5.87
CA SER A 73 -14.94 -26.66 5.76
C SER A 73 -16.29 -27.32 5.99
N ALA A 74 -16.64 -28.30 5.14
CA ALA A 74 -17.93 -29.01 5.19
C ALA A 74 -19.15 -28.08 5.35
N GLY A 75 -19.17 -26.96 4.61
CA GLY A 75 -20.26 -25.98 4.68
C GLY A 75 -20.23 -25.03 5.88
N LYS A 76 -19.45 -25.30 6.93
CA LYS A 76 -19.34 -24.43 8.12
C LYS A 76 -18.29 -23.34 7.92
N LYS A 77 -18.72 -22.08 8.02
CA LYS A 77 -17.82 -20.92 8.02
C LYS A 77 -17.07 -20.82 9.35
N LYS A 78 -15.75 -20.70 9.28
CA LYS A 78 -14.86 -20.44 10.43
C LYS A 78 -14.49 -18.94 10.45
N SER A 79 -13.46 -18.57 11.22
CA SER A 79 -12.96 -17.18 11.29
C SER A 79 -12.56 -16.64 9.92
N VAL A 80 -13.08 -15.46 9.58
CA VAL A 80 -12.84 -14.72 8.32
C VAL A 80 -11.94 -13.51 8.52
N LYS A 81 -11.07 -13.51 9.53
CA LYS A 81 -10.12 -12.41 9.77
C LYS A 81 -9.21 -12.18 8.56
N ILE A 82 -8.76 -10.94 8.39
CA ILE A 82 -7.75 -10.59 7.38
C ILE A 82 -6.42 -11.28 7.70
N SER A 83 -5.64 -11.57 6.66
CA SER A 83 -4.34 -12.22 6.80
C SER A 83 -3.30 -11.31 7.48
N ARG A 84 -2.30 -11.93 8.14
CA ARG A 84 -1.09 -11.23 8.59
C ARG A 84 -0.12 -10.90 7.45
N ALA A 85 -0.40 -11.34 6.22
CA ALA A 85 0.35 -10.97 5.04
C ALA A 85 0.42 -9.45 4.80
N GLY A 86 1.41 -9.04 4.00
CA GLY A 86 1.69 -7.65 3.67
C GLY A 86 2.16 -6.84 4.88
N VAL A 87 3.13 -7.33 5.65
CA VAL A 87 3.57 -6.70 6.91
C VAL A 87 3.98 -5.23 6.71
N TYR A 88 4.64 -4.91 5.58
CA TYR A 88 5.04 -3.55 5.23
C TYR A 88 4.05 -2.87 4.29
N LEU A 89 3.54 -3.59 3.29
CA LEU A 89 2.61 -3.03 2.31
C LEU A 89 1.26 -2.62 2.91
N LYS A 90 0.67 -3.44 3.79
CA LYS A 90 -0.68 -3.20 4.34
C LYS A 90 -0.76 -1.94 5.20
N PRO A 91 0.14 -1.71 6.19
CA PRO A 91 0.14 -0.45 6.93
C PRO A 91 0.32 0.75 6.02
N CYS A 92 1.25 0.67 5.04
CA CYS A 92 1.47 1.74 4.06
C CYS A 92 0.20 2.08 3.29
N LEU A 93 -0.52 1.08 2.76
CA LEU A 93 -1.77 1.28 2.03
C LEU A 93 -2.89 1.85 2.90
N VAL A 94 -2.95 1.47 4.18
CA VAL A 94 -3.92 2.03 5.14
C VAL A 94 -3.63 3.51 5.40
N GLU A 95 -2.37 3.89 5.62
CA GLU A 95 -1.95 5.28 5.80
C GLU A 95 -2.27 6.13 4.56
N VAL A 96 -1.93 5.63 3.38
CA VAL A 96 -2.26 6.26 2.09
C VAL A 96 -3.77 6.47 1.96
N ALA A 97 -4.58 5.46 2.27
CA ALA A 97 -6.03 5.57 2.21
C ALA A 97 -6.57 6.63 3.18
N HIS A 98 -6.04 6.70 4.41
CA HIS A 98 -6.41 7.75 5.37
C HIS A 98 -5.99 9.15 4.91
N ALA A 99 -4.81 9.29 4.29
CA ALA A 99 -4.37 10.54 3.71
C ALA A 99 -5.30 10.98 2.56
N ALA A 100 -5.68 10.05 1.68
CA ALA A 100 -6.60 10.30 0.58
C ALA A 100 -8.00 10.73 1.05
N VAL A 101 -8.49 10.16 2.16
CA VAL A 101 -9.78 10.54 2.77
C VAL A 101 -9.74 11.95 3.39
N LYS A 102 -8.57 12.41 3.84
CA LYS A 102 -8.40 13.75 4.41
C LYS A 102 -8.15 14.84 3.36
N ASP A 103 -7.87 14.45 2.12
CA ASP A 103 -7.66 15.38 1.02
C ASP A 103 -8.96 16.14 0.71
N LYS A 104 -8.88 17.47 0.76
CA LYS A 104 -10.00 18.37 0.49
C LYS A 104 -10.13 18.71 -1.00
N GLU A 105 -9.03 18.62 -1.75
CA GLU A 105 -9.01 18.91 -3.19
C GLU A 105 -9.70 17.79 -3.98
N HIS A 106 -9.57 16.54 -3.53
CA HIS A 106 -10.15 15.36 -4.18
C HIS A 106 -11.16 14.63 -3.26
N PRO A 107 -12.39 15.16 -3.09
CA PRO A 107 -13.35 14.65 -2.10
C PRO A 107 -13.94 13.26 -2.43
N TYR A 108 -13.62 12.71 -3.61
CA TYR A 108 -14.12 11.41 -4.05
C TYR A 108 -13.85 10.29 -3.04
N TYR A 109 -12.63 10.18 -2.51
CA TYR A 109 -12.27 9.12 -1.56
C TYR A 109 -12.99 9.27 -0.22
N ALA A 110 -13.10 10.50 0.29
CA ALA A 110 -13.87 10.79 1.49
C ALA A 110 -15.36 10.40 1.34
N ASN A 111 -15.98 10.80 0.23
CA ASN A 111 -17.36 10.47 -0.08
C ASN A 111 -17.59 8.95 -0.20
N LYS A 112 -16.66 8.25 -0.85
CA LYS A 112 -16.72 6.79 -0.99
C LYS A 112 -16.57 6.08 0.35
N PHE A 113 -15.60 6.50 1.16
CA PHE A 113 -15.38 5.97 2.51
C PHE A 113 -16.63 6.12 3.38
N ASN A 114 -17.22 7.33 3.44
CA ASN A 114 -18.42 7.63 4.22
C ASN A 114 -19.67 6.84 3.78
N LYS A 115 -19.74 6.43 2.51
CA LYS A 115 -20.80 5.53 2.03
C LYS A 115 -20.61 4.09 2.49
N ILE A 116 -19.36 3.62 2.53
CA ILE A 116 -19.03 2.24 2.90
C ILE A 116 -19.08 2.07 4.42
N SER A 117 -18.60 3.04 5.20
CA SER A 117 -18.54 2.98 6.67
C SER A 117 -19.92 2.97 7.35
N LYS A 118 -20.97 3.37 6.63
CA LYS A 118 -22.37 3.31 7.09
C LYS A 118 -23.03 1.94 6.90
N ARG A 119 -22.36 0.99 6.23
CA ARG A 119 -22.84 -0.39 6.06
C ARG A 119 -22.43 -1.26 7.25
#